data_AF-A0A8D8CGF7-F1
#
_entry.id   AF-A0A8D8CGF7-F1
#
_cell.length_a   1.000
_cell.length_b   1.000
_cell.length_c   1.000
_cell.angle_alpha   90.00
_cell.angle_beta   90.00
_cell.angle_gamma   90.00
#
_symmetry.space_group_name_H-M   'P 1'
#
loop_
_entity.id
_entity.type
_entity.pdbx_description
1 polymer ?
#
loop_
_entity_poly.entity_id
_entity_poly.type
_entity_poly.pdbx_seq_one_letter_code
_entity_poly.pdbx_strand_id
1 'polypeptide(L)'
;MPVPDGRVWRLFCVDRNRGFVVENLRVLTDATLLERNREVFALMLSRLVQDDDWLGGTIVDATLVERGSEIDGLAKHNAQVSSDQLVQFLVAIPNRVANVLQRDTPDVFLPERFSQILLQHCLKAIDGVARATKIHQNLTTDPTFLSKLLSKIVTDFNSNKQSAHLQTSLRILSIWANTNSHKPLLQAIFTNLSRPAIENIAVITLNKGIDLHDLLPEALTGDWRYVLTQKIPLFSTFPNPDPVVENLLHLLARKNKPLLQDLIQELITVWSSRTAIQRTPFEQHLYASKLLLLAMAYQAEIGKPSAEQVREFRRLLFGGLKCHLESPVKQMRCVGMIVAEVILGRFDEGDVPAENRLRFEFEGFDGKTLAMVEELRNFGGRCRFAGDELSQGLIEGGEVLDELVEKLFASSIERGEVVVFKPVETSVIAEVEVVDMKLPDSKKVTRKEQRDSDDSELDSDDDLEPYDLSNDTKIDQDRLRPRYLLDLREVLLDN
;
A
#
# COMPACT_ATOMS: atom_id res chain seq x y z
N MET A 1 -25.76 20.12 -27.74
CA MET A 1 -24.31 19.98 -27.46
C MET A 1 -23.53 20.17 -28.74
N PRO A 2 -22.41 20.92 -28.74
CA PRO A 2 -21.51 20.96 -29.88
C PRO A 2 -20.87 19.58 -30.01
N VAL A 3 -21.32 18.79 -30.99
CA VAL A 3 -20.59 17.60 -31.42
C VAL A 3 -19.31 18.14 -32.07
N PRO A 4 -18.11 17.78 -31.56
CA PRO A 4 -16.87 18.16 -32.23
C PRO A 4 -16.95 17.73 -33.68
N ASP A 5 -16.58 18.60 -34.63
CA ASP A 5 -16.53 18.23 -36.05
C ASP A 5 -15.74 16.91 -36.18
N GLY A 6 -16.32 15.92 -36.85
CA GLY A 6 -15.68 14.61 -37.05
C GLY A 6 -14.33 14.71 -37.78
N ARG A 7 -14.00 15.86 -38.38
CA ARG A 7 -12.65 16.18 -38.88
C ARG A 7 -11.68 16.50 -37.76
N VAL A 8 -12.11 17.28 -36.76
CA VAL A 8 -11.29 17.62 -35.57
C VAL A 8 -11.03 16.37 -34.75
N TRP A 9 -12.02 15.50 -34.56
CA TRP A 9 -11.82 14.20 -33.92
C TRP A 9 -10.73 13.37 -34.62
N ARG A 10 -10.81 13.28 -35.95
CA ARG A 10 -9.82 12.53 -36.74
C ARG A 10 -8.41 13.08 -36.62
N LEU A 11 -8.22 14.37 -36.34
CA LEU A 11 -6.88 14.94 -36.10
C LEU A 11 -6.21 14.36 -34.86
N PHE A 12 -6.96 14.07 -33.79
CA PHE A 12 -6.37 13.51 -32.56
C PHE A 12 -6.16 11.99 -32.64
N CYS A 13 -6.73 11.32 -33.64
CA CYS A 13 -6.63 9.88 -33.84
C CYS A 13 -5.75 9.49 -35.04
N VAL A 14 -4.97 10.42 -35.61
CA VAL A 14 -4.15 10.17 -36.83
C VAL A 14 -3.08 9.12 -36.60
N ASP A 15 -2.39 9.22 -35.46
CA ASP A 15 -1.30 8.32 -35.10
C ASP A 15 -1.53 7.77 -33.68
N ARG A 16 -1.11 6.52 -33.46
CA ARG A 16 -1.15 5.83 -32.17
C ARG A 16 0.22 5.80 -31.50
N ASN A 17 1.23 6.41 -32.14
CA ASN A 17 2.55 6.59 -31.58
C ASN A 17 2.50 7.32 -30.22
N ARG A 18 3.27 6.83 -29.25
CA ARG A 18 3.41 7.40 -27.91
C ARG A 18 3.63 8.92 -27.91
N GLY A 19 4.52 9.43 -28.76
CA GLY A 19 4.87 10.86 -28.82
C GLY A 19 3.68 11.72 -29.28
N PHE A 20 2.89 11.23 -30.22
CA PHE A 20 1.68 11.90 -30.70
C PHE A 20 0.60 11.92 -29.62
N VAL A 21 0.39 10.80 -28.93
CA VAL A 21 -0.54 10.71 -27.80
C VAL A 21 -0.15 11.65 -26.67
N VAL A 22 1.14 11.74 -26.32
CA VAL A 22 1.64 12.66 -25.30
C VAL A 22 1.31 14.11 -25.67
N GLU A 23 1.57 14.53 -26.91
CA GLU A 23 1.28 15.90 -27.34
C GLU A 23 -0.23 16.19 -27.35
N ASN A 24 -1.04 15.23 -27.79
CA ASN A 24 -2.50 15.35 -27.73
C ASN A 24 -3.02 15.53 -26.30
N LEU A 25 -2.54 14.71 -25.36
CA LEU A 25 -2.89 14.83 -23.95
C LEU A 25 -2.42 16.17 -23.38
N ARG A 26 -1.25 16.65 -23.78
CA ARG A 26 -0.73 17.95 -23.36
C ARG A 26 -1.63 19.09 -23.82
N VAL A 27 -2.06 19.09 -25.08
CA VAL A 27 -2.96 20.12 -25.63
C VAL A 27 -4.34 20.05 -24.97
N LEU A 28 -4.91 18.85 -24.82
CA LEU A 28 -6.25 18.67 -24.26
C LEU A 28 -6.33 18.92 -22.74
N THR A 29 -5.19 18.83 -22.04
CA THR A 29 -5.10 19.13 -20.59
C THR A 29 -4.45 20.48 -20.29
N ASP A 30 -4.18 21.30 -21.31
CA ASP A 30 -3.71 22.67 -21.10
C ASP A 30 -4.79 23.50 -20.41
N ALA A 31 -4.43 24.15 -19.30
CA ALA A 31 -5.40 24.85 -18.46
C ALA A 31 -6.12 25.98 -19.23
N THR A 32 -5.39 26.73 -20.07
CA THR A 32 -5.95 27.87 -20.79
C THR A 32 -6.88 27.42 -21.91
N LEU A 33 -6.54 26.34 -22.62
CA LEU A 33 -7.36 25.79 -23.70
C LEU A 33 -8.61 25.09 -23.16
N LEU A 34 -8.45 24.34 -22.07
CA LEU A 34 -9.54 23.64 -21.40
C LEU A 34 -10.53 24.65 -20.78
N GLU A 35 -10.07 25.73 -20.17
CA GLU A 35 -10.94 26.78 -19.64
C GLU A 35 -11.70 27.52 -20.76
N ARG A 36 -11.04 27.78 -21.90
CA ARG A 36 -11.66 28.46 -23.03
C ARG A 36 -12.74 27.62 -23.72
N ASN A 37 -12.58 26.30 -23.78
CA ASN A 37 -13.50 25.39 -24.48
C ASN A 37 -13.87 24.17 -23.61
N ARG A 38 -14.37 24.44 -22.40
CA ARG A 38 -14.65 23.45 -21.34
C ARG A 38 -15.37 22.21 -21.85
N GLU A 39 -16.50 22.39 -22.51
CA GLU A 39 -17.34 21.28 -22.96
C GLU A 39 -16.66 20.41 -24.03
N VAL A 40 -16.10 21.05 -25.07
CA VAL A 40 -15.54 20.35 -26.23
C VAL A 40 -14.28 19.58 -25.84
N PHE A 41 -13.36 20.23 -25.11
CA PHE A 41 -12.09 19.60 -24.71
C PHE A 41 -12.32 18.49 -23.69
N ALA A 42 -13.20 18.70 -22.70
CA ALA A 42 -13.54 17.66 -21.73
C ALA A 42 -14.22 16.46 -22.40
N LEU A 43 -15.15 16.69 -23.34
CA LEU A 43 -15.80 15.62 -24.10
C LEU A 43 -14.82 14.86 -24.98
N MET A 44 -13.94 15.57 -25.70
CA MET A 44 -12.93 14.93 -26.57
C MET A 44 -11.95 14.09 -25.75
N LEU A 45 -11.41 14.66 -24.67
CA LEU A 45 -10.50 13.95 -23.78
C LEU A 45 -11.18 12.73 -23.15
N SER A 46 -12.43 12.89 -22.69
CA SER A 46 -13.21 11.80 -22.09
C SER A 46 -13.41 10.63 -23.06
N ARG A 47 -13.66 10.91 -24.35
CA ARG A 47 -13.76 9.86 -25.36
C ARG A 47 -12.41 9.20 -25.66
N LEU A 48 -11.35 9.99 -25.82
CA LEU A 48 -10.02 9.48 -26.17
C LEU A 48 -9.45 8.57 -25.07
N VAL A 49 -9.58 8.94 -23.78
CA VAL A 49 -9.08 8.10 -22.68
C VAL A 49 -9.86 6.78 -22.52
N GLN A 50 -11.06 6.69 -23.07
CA GLN A 50 -11.88 5.46 -23.09
C GLN A 50 -11.74 4.67 -24.40
N ASP A 51 -11.03 5.21 -25.39
CA ASP A 51 -10.89 4.61 -26.71
C ASP A 51 -9.83 3.49 -26.69
N ASP A 52 -10.27 2.26 -26.98
CA ASP A 52 -9.43 1.06 -26.99
C ASP A 52 -8.40 1.08 -28.12
N ASP A 53 -8.73 1.67 -29.26
CA ASP A 53 -7.86 1.74 -30.42
C ASP A 53 -6.78 2.80 -30.23
N TRP A 54 -7.13 3.94 -29.64
CA TRP A 54 -6.23 5.05 -29.40
C TRP A 54 -5.35 4.80 -28.18
N LEU A 55 -5.92 4.77 -26.98
CA LEU A 55 -5.12 4.60 -25.76
C LEU A 55 -4.65 3.16 -25.58
N GLY A 56 -5.55 2.18 -25.78
CA GLY A 56 -5.20 0.77 -25.68
C GLY A 56 -4.14 0.37 -26.71
N GLY A 57 -4.28 0.83 -27.96
CA GLY A 57 -3.29 0.65 -29.01
C GLY A 57 -1.92 1.23 -28.66
N THR A 58 -1.87 2.45 -28.10
CA THR A 58 -0.61 3.06 -27.64
C THR A 58 0.02 2.29 -26.48
N ILE A 59 -0.75 1.73 -25.56
CA ILE A 59 -0.22 0.91 -24.45
C ILE A 59 0.36 -0.41 -24.98
N VAL A 60 -0.28 -1.02 -25.98
CA VAL A 60 0.23 -2.23 -26.65
C VAL A 60 1.52 -1.94 -27.41
N ASP A 61 1.55 -0.89 -28.24
CA ASP A 61 2.77 -0.38 -28.88
C ASP A 61 3.85 -0.07 -27.82
N ALA A 62 3.41 0.37 -26.65
CA ALA A 62 4.32 0.71 -25.58
C ALA A 62 5.01 -0.48 -24.87
N THR A 63 4.53 -1.69 -25.14
CA THR A 63 4.95 -2.91 -24.45
C THR A 63 5.56 -3.92 -25.42
N LEU A 64 5.06 -3.95 -26.66
CA LEU A 64 5.47 -4.90 -27.68
C LEU A 64 6.77 -4.46 -28.36
N VAL A 65 7.69 -5.39 -28.57
CA VAL A 65 9.00 -5.12 -29.20
C VAL A 65 9.28 -6.19 -30.26
N GLU A 66 9.84 -5.79 -31.40
CA GLU A 66 10.29 -6.75 -32.42
C GLU A 66 11.64 -7.37 -32.05
N ARG A 67 11.77 -8.70 -32.17
CA ARG A 67 13.02 -9.40 -31.91
C ARG A 67 14.06 -9.02 -32.95
N GLY A 68 15.25 -8.65 -32.47
CA GLY A 68 16.37 -8.32 -33.33
C GLY A 68 16.31 -6.91 -33.91
N SER A 69 15.37 -6.05 -33.47
CA SER A 69 15.44 -4.62 -33.79
C SER A 69 16.68 -4.03 -33.09
N GLU A 70 17.75 -3.78 -33.85
CA GLU A 70 18.85 -2.92 -33.42
C GLU A 70 18.36 -1.47 -33.41
N ILE A 71 17.62 -1.13 -32.35
CA ILE A 71 17.23 0.24 -32.09
C ILE A 71 18.48 0.94 -31.54
N ASP A 72 18.98 1.94 -32.26
CA ASP A 72 20.08 2.80 -31.80
C ASP A 72 19.79 3.33 -30.38
N GLY A 73 20.85 3.49 -29.57
CA GLY A 73 20.73 3.86 -28.16
C GLY A 73 19.95 5.16 -27.94
N LEU A 74 20.05 6.11 -28.88
CA LEU A 74 19.29 7.35 -28.85
C LEU A 74 17.78 7.14 -29.07
N ALA A 75 17.41 6.29 -30.02
CA ALA A 75 16.00 5.98 -30.30
C ALA A 75 15.35 5.25 -29.12
N LYS A 76 16.07 4.32 -28.50
CA LYS A 76 15.62 3.64 -27.27
C LYS A 76 15.45 4.62 -26.11
N HIS A 77 16.38 5.56 -25.94
CA HIS A 77 16.27 6.60 -24.92
C HIS A 77 15.06 7.50 -25.15
N ASN A 78 14.84 7.98 -26.38
CA ASN A 78 13.70 8.83 -26.72
C ASN A 78 12.34 8.11 -26.52
N ALA A 79 12.27 6.82 -26.86
CA ALA A 79 11.09 6.00 -26.61
C ALA A 79 10.82 5.84 -25.10
N GLN A 80 11.87 5.72 -24.28
CA GLN A 80 11.75 5.67 -22.82
C GLN A 80 11.28 7.00 -22.23
N VAL A 81 11.83 8.13 -22.69
CA VAL A 81 11.40 9.48 -22.26
C VAL A 81 9.92 9.70 -22.60
N SER A 82 9.51 9.32 -23.81
CA SER A 82 8.11 9.44 -24.25
C SER A 82 7.18 8.55 -23.42
N SER A 83 7.62 7.32 -23.10
CA SER A 83 6.92 6.40 -22.20
C SER A 83 6.73 6.99 -20.80
N ASP A 84 7.78 7.58 -20.23
CA ASP A 84 7.74 8.19 -18.90
C ASP A 84 6.82 9.42 -18.86
N GLN A 85 6.88 10.26 -19.89
CA GLN A 85 5.95 11.37 -20.06
C GLN A 85 4.51 10.87 -20.17
N LEU A 86 4.24 9.85 -20.99
CA LEU A 86 2.91 9.31 -21.15
C LEU A 86 2.33 8.81 -19.83
N VAL A 87 3.09 8.02 -19.05
CA VAL A 87 2.66 7.57 -17.72
C VAL A 87 2.33 8.76 -16.81
N GLN A 88 3.20 9.78 -16.77
CA GLN A 88 2.99 10.98 -15.96
C GLN A 88 1.74 11.77 -16.38
N PHE A 89 1.52 11.94 -17.68
CA PHE A 89 0.34 12.63 -18.18
C PHE A 89 -0.93 11.86 -17.82
N LEU A 90 -0.98 10.55 -18.12
CA LEU A 90 -2.15 9.72 -17.85
C LEU A 90 -2.60 9.84 -16.39
N VAL A 91 -1.68 9.70 -15.44
CA VAL A 91 -2.03 9.71 -14.01
C VAL A 91 -2.35 11.11 -13.49
N ALA A 92 -1.88 12.16 -14.18
CA ALA A 92 -2.16 13.55 -13.84
C ALA A 92 -3.48 14.07 -14.43
N ILE A 93 -4.09 13.40 -15.43
CA ILE A 93 -5.31 13.86 -16.11
C ILE A 93 -6.43 14.22 -15.12
N PRO A 94 -6.83 13.34 -14.18
CA PRO A 94 -7.89 13.65 -13.20
C PRO A 94 -7.67 14.97 -12.48
N ASN A 95 -6.46 15.17 -11.93
CA ASN A 95 -6.13 16.38 -11.19
C ASN A 95 -6.09 17.62 -12.09
N ARG A 96 -5.52 17.50 -13.30
CA ARG A 96 -5.45 18.63 -14.25
C ARG A 96 -6.84 19.09 -14.67
N VAL A 97 -7.72 18.15 -15.00
CA VAL A 97 -9.09 18.45 -15.39
C VAL A 97 -9.88 18.99 -14.20
N ALA A 98 -9.77 18.36 -13.03
CA ALA A 98 -10.47 18.79 -11.82
C ALA A 98 -10.08 20.18 -11.33
N ASN A 99 -8.79 20.54 -11.44
CA ASN A 99 -8.32 21.87 -11.03
C ASN A 99 -8.89 23.00 -11.91
N VAL A 100 -9.19 22.72 -13.18
CA VAL A 100 -9.71 23.71 -14.13
C VAL A 100 -11.25 23.73 -14.11
N LEU A 101 -11.89 22.55 -14.17
CA LEU A 101 -13.34 22.44 -14.27
C LEU A 101 -14.06 22.44 -12.92
N GLN A 102 -13.35 22.10 -11.83
CA GLN A 102 -13.88 22.07 -10.47
C GLN A 102 -15.17 21.24 -10.36
N ARG A 103 -16.30 21.88 -10.05
CA ARG A 103 -17.60 21.21 -9.92
C ARG A 103 -18.14 20.67 -11.24
N ASP A 104 -17.64 21.15 -12.37
CA ASP A 104 -18.05 20.70 -13.70
C ASP A 104 -17.18 19.55 -14.24
N THR A 105 -16.37 18.92 -13.39
CA THR A 105 -15.49 17.82 -13.77
C THR A 105 -16.33 16.60 -14.16
N PRO A 106 -16.21 16.07 -15.39
CA PRO A 106 -16.94 14.88 -15.80
C PRO A 106 -16.59 13.66 -14.94
N ASP A 107 -17.58 12.80 -14.70
CA ASP A 107 -17.45 11.58 -13.88
C ASP A 107 -16.31 10.66 -14.34
N VAL A 108 -16.01 10.64 -15.64
CA VAL A 108 -14.89 9.90 -16.24
C VAL A 108 -13.54 10.25 -15.62
N PHE A 109 -13.38 11.48 -15.13
CA PHE A 109 -12.15 11.98 -14.52
C PHE A 109 -12.16 11.93 -12.99
N LEU A 110 -13.22 11.40 -12.37
CA LEU A 110 -13.19 11.12 -10.93
C LEU A 110 -12.16 10.01 -10.66
N PRO A 111 -11.38 10.09 -9.57
CA PRO A 111 -10.24 9.18 -9.32
C PRO A 111 -10.57 7.69 -9.42
N GLU A 112 -11.69 7.26 -8.83
CA GLU A 112 -12.13 5.85 -8.85
C GLU A 112 -12.48 5.39 -10.27
N ARG A 113 -13.29 6.18 -10.99
CA ARG A 113 -13.71 5.88 -12.35
C ARG A 113 -12.53 5.89 -13.32
N PHE A 114 -11.64 6.86 -13.20
CA PHE A 114 -10.47 6.96 -14.06
C PHE A 114 -9.47 5.84 -13.78
N SER A 115 -9.29 5.46 -12.51
CA SER A 115 -8.51 4.26 -12.15
C SER A 115 -9.10 3.00 -12.78
N GLN A 116 -10.42 2.85 -12.79
CA GLN A 116 -11.08 1.72 -13.45
C GLN A 116 -10.73 1.68 -14.94
N ILE A 117 -10.84 2.81 -15.66
CA ILE A 117 -10.53 2.90 -17.09
C ILE A 117 -9.06 2.53 -17.37
N LEU A 118 -8.12 3.04 -16.58
CA LEU A 118 -6.71 2.70 -16.76
C LEU A 118 -6.43 1.22 -16.48
N LEU A 119 -7.06 0.63 -15.45
CA LEU A 119 -6.95 -0.81 -15.17
C LEU A 119 -7.49 -1.65 -16.33
N GLN A 120 -8.64 -1.27 -16.90
CA GLN A 120 -9.22 -1.92 -18.07
C GLN A 120 -8.25 -1.92 -19.26
N HIS A 121 -7.62 -0.78 -19.55
CA HIS A 121 -6.61 -0.67 -20.61
C HIS A 121 -5.37 -1.50 -20.33
N CYS A 122 -4.86 -1.50 -19.10
CA CYS A 122 -3.74 -2.36 -18.70
C CYS A 122 -4.06 -3.84 -18.91
N LEU A 123 -5.24 -4.31 -18.49
CA LEU A 123 -5.64 -5.70 -18.65
C LEU A 123 -5.77 -6.10 -20.13
N LYS A 124 -6.43 -5.26 -20.95
CA LYS A 124 -6.55 -5.47 -22.40
C LYS A 124 -5.16 -5.56 -23.05
N ALA A 125 -4.25 -4.68 -22.68
CA ALA A 125 -2.90 -4.66 -23.23
C ALA A 125 -2.09 -5.90 -22.82
N ILE A 126 -2.12 -6.28 -21.54
CA ILE A 126 -1.44 -7.50 -21.04
C ILE A 126 -1.91 -8.72 -21.82
N ASP A 127 -3.22 -8.88 -21.96
CA ASP A 127 -3.84 -10.01 -22.64
C ASP A 127 -3.57 -10.01 -24.15
N GLY A 128 -3.67 -8.84 -24.79
CA GLY A 128 -3.33 -8.66 -26.19
C GLY A 128 -1.86 -8.98 -26.50
N VAL A 129 -0.93 -8.46 -25.70
CA VAL A 129 0.51 -8.67 -25.87
C VAL A 129 0.90 -10.13 -25.60
N ALA A 130 0.37 -10.75 -24.53
CA ALA A 130 0.62 -12.16 -24.23
C ALA A 130 0.15 -13.09 -25.36
N ARG A 131 -1.02 -12.82 -25.96
CA ARG A 131 -1.50 -13.58 -27.12
C ARG A 131 -0.68 -13.31 -28.37
N ALA A 132 -0.37 -12.04 -28.66
CA ALA A 132 0.41 -11.67 -29.84
C ALA A 132 1.79 -12.34 -29.84
N THR A 133 2.51 -12.31 -28.73
CA THR A 133 3.83 -12.94 -28.60
C THR A 133 3.79 -14.46 -28.63
N LYS A 134 2.68 -15.08 -28.22
CA LYS A 134 2.45 -16.52 -28.39
C LYS A 134 2.29 -16.91 -29.86
N ILE A 135 1.58 -16.10 -30.64
CA ILE A 135 1.28 -16.37 -32.06
C ILE A 135 2.48 -16.02 -32.95
N HIS A 136 3.15 -14.89 -32.65
CA HIS A 136 4.19 -14.32 -33.49
C HIS A 136 5.56 -14.43 -32.81
N GLN A 137 6.36 -15.40 -33.25
CA GLN A 137 7.69 -15.70 -32.66
C GLN A 137 8.71 -14.58 -32.82
N ASN A 138 8.50 -13.66 -33.78
CA ASN A 138 9.34 -12.48 -33.99
C ASN A 138 9.04 -11.35 -32.99
N LEU A 139 8.04 -11.49 -32.12
CA LEU A 139 7.71 -10.50 -31.11
C LEU A 139 8.29 -10.89 -29.74
N THR A 140 8.55 -9.89 -28.92
CA THR A 140 8.93 -9.99 -27.52
C THR A 140 8.27 -8.84 -26.73
N THR A 141 8.46 -8.82 -25.41
CA THR A 141 7.85 -7.83 -24.52
C THR A 141 8.90 -7.04 -23.74
N ASP A 142 8.69 -5.74 -23.60
CA ASP A 142 9.31 -4.93 -22.56
C ASP A 142 8.26 -4.59 -21.49
N PRO A 143 8.36 -5.15 -20.26
CA PRO A 143 7.37 -4.92 -19.22
C PRO A 143 7.43 -3.51 -18.62
N THR A 144 8.49 -2.74 -18.91
CA THR A 144 8.82 -1.50 -18.18
C THR A 144 7.68 -0.49 -18.17
N PHE A 145 7.03 -0.28 -19.31
CA PHE A 145 5.92 0.68 -19.42
C PHE A 145 4.73 0.24 -18.56
N LEU A 146 4.27 -1.01 -18.70
CA LEU A 146 3.15 -1.54 -17.93
C LEU A 146 3.44 -1.58 -16.43
N SER A 147 4.66 -1.94 -16.03
CA SER A 147 5.07 -1.92 -14.62
C SER A 147 5.02 -0.52 -14.03
N LYS A 148 5.51 0.50 -14.76
CA LYS A 148 5.46 1.89 -14.33
C LYS A 148 4.03 2.41 -14.25
N LEU A 149 3.22 2.14 -15.28
CA LEU A 149 1.83 2.55 -15.33
C LEU A 149 1.01 1.89 -14.21
N LEU A 150 1.10 0.57 -14.06
CA LEU A 150 0.41 -0.17 -12.99
C LEU A 150 0.87 0.31 -11.61
N SER A 151 2.18 0.53 -11.42
CA SER A 151 2.70 1.11 -10.17
C SER A 151 2.02 2.42 -9.84
N LYS A 152 1.94 3.34 -10.81
CA LYS A 152 1.30 4.64 -10.61
C LYS A 152 -0.20 4.56 -10.40
N ILE A 153 -0.90 3.68 -11.11
CA ILE A 153 -2.34 3.46 -10.89
C ILE A 153 -2.58 3.04 -9.43
N VAL A 154 -1.77 2.10 -8.93
CA VAL A 154 -1.88 1.60 -7.56
C VAL A 154 -1.54 2.67 -6.52
N THR A 155 -0.48 3.46 -6.73
CA THR A 155 -0.05 4.45 -5.74
C THR A 155 -0.91 5.70 -5.73
N ASP A 156 -1.33 6.18 -6.90
CA ASP A 156 -1.92 7.51 -7.05
C ASP A 156 -3.46 7.46 -6.89
N PHE A 157 -4.11 6.33 -7.24
CA PHE A 157 -5.57 6.19 -7.13
C PHE A 157 -6.05 5.16 -6.08
N ASN A 158 -5.18 4.25 -5.62
CA ASN A 158 -5.58 3.12 -4.79
C ASN A 158 -4.80 3.04 -3.46
N SER A 159 -4.30 4.18 -2.97
CA SER A 159 -3.51 4.29 -1.74
C SER A 159 -4.28 3.88 -0.47
N ASN A 160 -5.61 4.01 -0.47
CA ASN A 160 -6.48 3.58 0.63
C ASN A 160 -6.64 2.06 0.74
N LYS A 161 -6.16 1.28 -0.26
CA LYS A 161 -6.19 -0.19 -0.29
C LYS A 161 -7.60 -0.80 -0.24
N GLN A 162 -8.64 -0.05 -0.64
CA GLN A 162 -10.04 -0.49 -0.59
C GLN A 162 -10.71 -0.61 -1.96
N SER A 163 -10.04 -0.20 -3.04
CA SER A 163 -10.59 -0.21 -4.39
C SER A 163 -11.08 -1.59 -4.84
N ALA A 164 -12.37 -1.68 -5.16
CA ALA A 164 -12.99 -2.90 -5.68
C ALA A 164 -12.48 -3.21 -7.09
N HIS A 165 -12.25 -2.20 -7.92
CA HIS A 165 -11.73 -2.38 -9.28
C HIS A 165 -10.33 -2.97 -9.28
N LEU A 166 -9.42 -2.47 -8.43
CA LEU A 166 -8.07 -3.03 -8.31
C LEU A 166 -8.11 -4.47 -7.77
N GLN A 167 -8.98 -4.77 -6.80
CA GLN A 167 -9.18 -6.14 -6.31
C GLN A 167 -9.62 -7.06 -7.44
N THR A 168 -10.65 -6.68 -8.21
CA THR A 168 -11.12 -7.46 -9.37
C THR A 168 -10.03 -7.63 -10.43
N SER A 169 -9.26 -6.58 -10.74
CA SER A 169 -8.13 -6.68 -11.67
C SER A 169 -7.05 -7.65 -11.18
N LEU A 170 -6.68 -7.61 -9.90
CA LEU A 170 -5.68 -8.53 -9.33
C LEU A 170 -6.15 -10.00 -9.38
N ARG A 171 -7.45 -10.27 -9.24
CA ARG A 171 -8.01 -11.62 -9.41
C ARG A 171 -7.94 -12.09 -10.85
N ILE A 172 -8.30 -11.25 -11.81
CA ILE A 172 -8.14 -11.54 -13.24
C ILE A 172 -6.68 -11.87 -13.56
N LEU A 173 -5.74 -11.06 -13.07
CA LEU A 173 -4.31 -11.28 -13.24
C LEU A 173 -3.85 -12.61 -12.62
N SER A 174 -4.33 -12.95 -11.41
CA SER A 174 -4.03 -14.22 -10.74
C SER A 174 -4.51 -15.42 -11.56
N ILE A 175 -5.73 -15.37 -12.09
CA ILE A 175 -6.27 -16.41 -12.99
C ILE A 175 -5.41 -16.52 -14.26
N TRP A 176 -5.04 -15.41 -14.88
CA TRP A 176 -4.19 -15.41 -16.07
C TRP A 176 -2.77 -15.95 -15.79
N ALA A 177 -2.22 -15.70 -14.61
CA ALA A 177 -0.91 -16.19 -14.22
C ALA A 177 -0.84 -17.73 -14.14
N ASN A 178 -1.98 -18.40 -13.96
CA ASN A 178 -2.06 -19.87 -14.03
C ASN A 178 -1.96 -20.41 -15.47
N THR A 179 -2.01 -19.53 -16.48
CA THR A 179 -1.84 -19.91 -17.88
C THR A 179 -0.40 -19.67 -18.35
N ASN A 180 0.17 -20.64 -19.06
CA ASN A 180 1.56 -20.58 -19.55
C ASN A 180 1.84 -19.38 -20.48
N SER A 181 0.81 -18.79 -21.11
CA SER A 181 0.99 -17.66 -22.04
C SER A 181 1.17 -16.32 -21.35
N HIS A 182 0.43 -16.06 -20.27
CA HIS A 182 0.45 -14.77 -19.60
C HIS A 182 1.49 -14.72 -18.48
N LYS A 183 1.78 -15.87 -17.85
CA LYS A 183 2.69 -15.98 -16.71
C LYS A 183 4.04 -15.26 -16.91
N PRO A 184 4.80 -15.43 -18.01
CA PRO A 184 6.10 -14.79 -18.15
C PRO A 184 6.01 -13.26 -18.16
N LEU A 185 5.03 -12.69 -18.86
CA LEU A 185 4.81 -11.25 -18.91
C LEU A 185 4.38 -10.72 -17.54
N LEU A 186 3.47 -11.42 -16.86
CA LEU A 186 2.98 -11.03 -15.54
C LEU A 186 4.09 -11.04 -14.48
N GLN A 187 4.89 -12.09 -14.42
CA GLN A 187 6.05 -12.15 -13.51
C GLN A 187 7.06 -11.05 -13.82
N ALA A 188 7.30 -10.75 -15.10
CA ALA A 188 8.16 -9.64 -15.51
C ALA A 188 7.59 -8.28 -15.09
N ILE A 189 6.26 -8.08 -15.22
CA ILE A 189 5.59 -6.85 -14.76
C ILE A 189 5.74 -6.69 -13.25
N PHE A 190 5.42 -7.75 -12.48
CA PHE A 190 5.45 -7.74 -11.01
C PHE A 190 6.86 -7.60 -10.44
N THR A 191 7.88 -8.07 -11.15
CA THR A 191 9.29 -7.87 -10.79
C THR A 191 9.70 -6.39 -10.84
N ASN A 192 9.14 -5.63 -11.78
CA ASN A 192 9.53 -4.24 -12.05
C ASN A 192 8.58 -3.20 -11.41
N LEU A 193 7.69 -3.63 -10.51
CA LEU A 193 6.83 -2.70 -9.77
C LEU A 193 7.64 -1.86 -8.77
N SER A 194 7.19 -0.64 -8.52
CA SER A 194 7.77 0.20 -7.46
C SER A 194 7.43 -0.33 -6.07
N ARG A 195 8.34 -0.15 -5.09
CA ARG A 195 8.09 -0.55 -3.69
C ARG A 195 6.74 -0.09 -3.12
N PRO A 196 6.29 1.17 -3.28
CA PRO A 196 5.00 1.58 -2.73
C PRO A 196 3.81 0.85 -3.37
N ALA A 197 3.91 0.53 -4.67
CA ALA A 197 2.89 -0.28 -5.35
C ALA A 197 2.89 -1.72 -4.84
N ILE A 198 4.07 -2.31 -4.64
CA ILE A 198 4.24 -3.64 -4.05
C ILE A 198 3.60 -3.69 -2.66
N GLU A 199 3.85 -2.70 -1.80
CA GLU A 199 3.24 -2.60 -0.47
C GLU A 199 1.71 -2.59 -0.54
N ASN A 200 1.13 -1.75 -1.41
CA ASN A 200 -0.33 -1.67 -1.57
C ASN A 200 -0.92 -2.98 -2.11
N ILE A 201 -0.33 -3.56 -3.16
CA ILE A 201 -0.79 -4.83 -3.75
C ILE A 201 -0.71 -5.95 -2.71
N ALA A 202 0.41 -6.08 -2.00
CA ALA A 202 0.59 -7.10 -0.98
C ALA A 202 -0.46 -6.98 0.13
N VAL A 203 -0.71 -5.77 0.65
CA VAL A 203 -1.75 -5.59 1.68
C VAL A 203 -3.15 -5.93 1.15
N ILE A 204 -3.51 -5.49 -0.05
CA ILE A 204 -4.83 -5.77 -0.64
C ILE A 204 -5.02 -7.28 -0.81
N THR A 205 -4.05 -7.95 -1.45
CA THR A 205 -4.13 -9.37 -1.77
C THR A 205 -4.12 -10.25 -0.53
N LEU A 206 -3.24 -9.97 0.43
CA LEU A 206 -3.17 -10.70 1.69
C LEU A 206 -4.43 -10.49 2.55
N ASN A 207 -5.04 -9.30 2.52
CA ASN A 207 -6.29 -9.07 3.26
C ASN A 207 -7.50 -9.72 2.59
N LYS A 208 -7.50 -9.81 1.25
CA LYS A 208 -8.63 -10.32 0.44
C LYS A 208 -8.47 -11.78 -0.02
N GLY A 209 -7.39 -12.46 0.38
CA GLY A 209 -7.14 -13.85 -0.01
C GLY A 209 -6.93 -14.04 -1.53
N ILE A 210 -6.41 -13.03 -2.22
CA ILE A 210 -6.08 -13.14 -3.66
C ILE A 210 -4.71 -13.82 -3.78
N ASP A 211 -4.63 -14.93 -4.51
CA ASP A 211 -3.38 -15.68 -4.63
C ASP A 211 -2.35 -14.93 -5.49
N LEU A 212 -1.22 -14.58 -4.87
CA LEU A 212 -0.07 -13.95 -5.50
C LEU A 212 0.93 -14.97 -6.06
N HIS A 213 0.78 -16.27 -5.78
CA HIS A 213 1.79 -17.28 -6.08
C HIS A 213 2.28 -17.18 -7.53
N ASP A 214 1.43 -17.36 -8.53
CA ASP A 214 1.89 -17.37 -9.93
C ASP A 214 2.19 -15.98 -10.51
N LEU A 215 1.76 -14.90 -9.83
CA LEU A 215 2.07 -13.52 -10.22
C LEU A 215 3.50 -13.11 -9.83
N LEU A 216 4.00 -13.62 -8.71
CA LEU A 216 5.33 -13.26 -8.22
C LEU A 216 6.44 -13.93 -9.03
N PRO A 217 7.61 -13.28 -9.16
CA PRO A 217 8.78 -13.91 -9.75
C PRO A 217 9.19 -15.17 -8.99
N GLU A 218 9.84 -16.11 -9.69
CA GLU A 218 10.32 -17.37 -9.10
C GLU A 218 11.23 -17.13 -7.89
N ALA A 219 12.08 -16.11 -7.96
CA ALA A 219 12.91 -15.68 -6.84
C ALA A 219 12.38 -14.38 -6.23
N LEU A 220 11.87 -14.47 -5.00
CA LEU A 220 11.50 -13.30 -4.19
C LEU A 220 12.75 -12.55 -3.75
N THR A 221 13.09 -11.49 -4.47
CA THR A 221 14.27 -10.63 -4.24
C THR A 221 13.87 -9.16 -4.16
N GLY A 222 14.82 -8.30 -3.77
CA GLY A 222 14.62 -6.85 -3.75
C GLY A 222 13.43 -6.40 -2.93
N ASP A 223 12.57 -5.57 -3.54
CA ASP A 223 11.42 -4.94 -2.87
C ASP A 223 10.37 -5.96 -2.43
N TRP A 224 10.10 -7.03 -3.19
CA TRP A 224 9.16 -8.07 -2.78
C TRP A 224 9.63 -8.81 -1.53
N ARG A 225 10.91 -9.17 -1.45
CA ARG A 225 11.49 -9.79 -0.25
C ARG A 225 11.32 -8.85 0.94
N TYR A 226 11.76 -7.60 0.81
CA TYR A 226 11.64 -6.61 1.88
C TYR A 226 10.18 -6.43 2.34
N VAL A 227 9.24 -6.28 1.41
CA VAL A 227 7.85 -6.04 1.79
C VAL A 227 7.24 -7.23 2.53
N LEU A 228 7.43 -8.44 2.01
CA LEU A 228 6.81 -9.66 2.54
C LEU A 228 7.48 -10.18 3.82
N THR A 229 8.77 -9.94 4.04
CA THR A 229 9.49 -10.46 5.22
C THR A 229 9.82 -9.40 6.26
N GLN A 230 9.75 -8.11 5.93
CA GLN A 230 10.11 -7.02 6.87
C GLN A 230 8.96 -6.05 7.05
N LYS A 231 8.54 -5.38 5.97
CA LYS A 231 7.58 -4.26 6.05
C LYS A 231 6.23 -4.70 6.63
N ILE A 232 5.63 -5.74 6.06
CA ILE A 232 4.32 -6.24 6.48
C ILE A 232 4.41 -6.90 7.87
N PRO A 233 5.32 -7.85 8.12
CA PRO A 233 5.39 -8.53 9.42
C PRO A 233 5.76 -7.64 10.60
N LEU A 234 6.65 -6.67 10.42
CA LEU A 234 7.28 -5.95 11.54
C LEU A 234 6.83 -4.49 11.66
N PHE A 235 6.50 -3.84 10.54
CA PHE A 235 6.31 -2.39 10.50
C PHE A 235 4.90 -1.94 10.08
N SER A 236 3.99 -2.88 9.81
CA SER A 236 2.62 -2.58 9.41
C SER A 236 1.62 -2.90 10.51
N THR A 237 0.51 -2.18 10.51
CA THR A 237 -0.63 -2.37 11.44
C THR A 237 -1.88 -2.63 10.63
N PHE A 238 -2.75 -3.50 11.14
CA PHE A 238 -3.96 -3.93 10.46
C PHE A 238 -5.14 -3.93 11.46
N PRO A 239 -6.32 -3.42 11.09
CA PRO A 239 -7.51 -3.52 11.94
C PRO A 239 -7.91 -4.97 12.22
N ASN A 240 -7.79 -5.84 11.21
CA ASN A 240 -7.95 -7.28 11.33
C ASN A 240 -6.70 -7.96 10.75
N PRO A 241 -5.76 -8.41 11.59
CA PRO A 241 -4.49 -8.97 11.12
C PRO A 241 -4.60 -10.40 10.60
N ASP A 242 -5.61 -11.17 11.01
CA ASP A 242 -5.66 -12.62 10.83
C ASP A 242 -5.56 -13.06 9.35
N PRO A 243 -6.35 -12.49 8.41
CA PRO A 243 -6.22 -12.84 6.99
C PRO A 243 -4.81 -12.56 6.45
N VAL A 244 -4.19 -11.46 6.88
CA VAL A 244 -2.83 -11.09 6.46
C VAL A 244 -1.81 -12.09 7.00
N VAL A 245 -1.91 -12.49 8.27
CA VAL A 245 -1.03 -13.49 8.88
C VAL A 245 -1.10 -14.81 8.12
N GLU A 246 -2.32 -15.32 7.91
CA GLU A 246 -2.52 -16.62 7.29
C GLU A 246 -2.09 -16.63 5.81
N ASN A 247 -2.53 -15.65 5.03
CA ASN A 247 -2.23 -15.60 3.60
C ASN A 247 -0.74 -15.35 3.35
N LEU A 248 -0.07 -14.56 4.20
CA LEU A 248 1.36 -14.30 4.06
C LEU A 248 2.19 -15.56 4.29
N LEU A 249 1.93 -16.26 5.38
CA LEU A 249 2.69 -17.44 5.75
C LEU A 249 2.41 -18.60 4.80
N HIS A 250 1.17 -18.75 4.35
CA HIS A 250 0.82 -19.71 3.29
C HIS A 250 1.58 -19.40 1.99
N LEU A 251 1.62 -18.14 1.56
CA LEU A 251 2.37 -17.72 0.37
C LEU A 251 3.86 -18.02 0.49
N LEU A 252 4.49 -17.65 1.61
CA LEU A 252 5.93 -17.88 1.83
C LEU A 252 6.26 -19.37 1.92
N ALA A 253 5.43 -20.18 2.59
CA ALA A 253 5.59 -21.63 2.68
C ALA A 253 5.55 -22.30 1.30
N ARG A 254 4.67 -21.83 0.40
CA ARG A 254 4.57 -22.32 -0.99
C ARG A 254 5.69 -21.80 -1.89
N LYS A 255 6.11 -20.55 -1.74
CA LYS A 255 7.08 -19.91 -2.65
C LYS A 255 8.53 -20.08 -2.28
N ASN A 256 8.88 -19.92 -1.01
CA ASN A 256 10.27 -19.84 -0.61
C ASN A 256 10.43 -20.25 0.86
N LYS A 257 10.53 -21.57 1.08
CA LYS A 257 10.73 -22.16 2.41
C LYS A 257 11.93 -21.57 3.17
N PRO A 258 13.10 -21.29 2.52
CA PRO A 258 14.20 -20.57 3.16
C PRO A 258 13.82 -19.17 3.69
N LEU A 259 13.07 -18.37 2.93
CA LEU A 259 12.62 -17.06 3.41
C LEU A 259 11.68 -17.16 4.62
N LEU A 260 10.87 -18.21 4.68
CA LEU A 260 10.07 -18.48 5.87
C LEU A 260 10.95 -18.78 7.09
N GLN A 261 12.07 -19.49 6.93
CA GLN A 261 13.02 -19.72 8.02
C GLN A 261 13.66 -18.42 8.51
N ASP A 262 14.10 -17.57 7.57
CA ASP A 262 14.67 -16.27 7.89
C ASP A 262 13.65 -15.44 8.70
N LEU A 263 12.38 -15.43 8.27
CA LEU A 263 11.30 -14.74 8.97
C LEU A 263 11.04 -15.31 10.37
N ILE A 264 11.06 -16.64 10.56
CA ILE A 264 10.92 -17.26 11.89
C ILE A 264 12.03 -16.80 12.83
N GLN A 265 13.28 -16.84 12.37
CA GLN A 265 14.45 -16.40 13.14
C GLN A 265 14.35 -14.92 13.53
N GLU A 266 13.83 -14.08 12.65
CA GLU A 266 13.62 -12.67 12.93
C GLU A 266 12.47 -12.44 13.91
N LEU A 267 11.32 -13.07 13.69
CA LEU A 267 10.15 -12.97 14.55
C LEU A 267 10.47 -13.39 15.99
N ILE A 268 11.17 -14.51 16.18
CA ILE A 268 11.53 -14.98 17.53
C ILE A 268 12.54 -14.03 18.21
N THR A 269 13.44 -13.41 17.43
CA THR A 269 14.41 -12.43 17.93
C THR A 269 13.71 -11.14 18.37
N VAL A 270 12.77 -10.63 17.55
CA VAL A 270 11.99 -9.43 17.89
C VAL A 270 11.06 -9.72 19.06
N TRP A 271 10.33 -10.83 19.03
CA TRP A 271 9.39 -11.24 20.08
C TRP A 271 10.07 -11.43 21.45
N SER A 272 11.30 -11.96 21.46
CA SER A 272 12.08 -12.16 22.69
C SER A 272 12.80 -10.91 23.21
N SER A 273 12.80 -9.81 22.46
CA SER A 273 13.51 -8.59 22.82
C SER A 273 12.79 -7.82 23.93
N ARG A 274 13.49 -7.53 25.03
CA ARG A 274 12.99 -6.66 26.11
C ARG A 274 12.49 -5.32 25.58
N THR A 275 13.23 -4.72 24.65
CA THR A 275 12.86 -3.43 24.05
C THR A 275 11.57 -3.53 23.26
N ALA A 276 11.37 -4.61 22.49
CA ALA A 276 10.14 -4.82 21.74
C ALA A 276 8.95 -4.96 22.69
N ILE A 277 9.06 -5.81 23.71
CA ILE A 277 8.02 -6.04 24.72
C ILE A 277 7.63 -4.74 25.45
N GLN A 278 8.60 -3.86 25.72
CA GLN A 278 8.35 -2.62 26.47
C GLN A 278 7.87 -1.45 25.60
N ARG A 279 8.25 -1.38 24.32
CA ARG A 279 8.02 -0.21 23.46
C ARG A 279 7.01 -0.45 22.34
N THR A 280 6.55 -1.68 22.17
CA THR A 280 5.57 -2.03 21.15
C THR A 280 4.19 -2.06 21.78
N PRO A 281 3.16 -1.44 21.16
CA PRO A 281 1.80 -1.57 21.64
C PRO A 281 1.36 -3.03 21.65
N PHE A 282 0.46 -3.34 22.58
CA PHE A 282 -0.03 -4.70 22.79
C PHE A 282 -0.52 -5.37 21.50
N GLU A 283 -1.35 -4.69 20.70
CA GLU A 283 -1.90 -5.21 19.44
C GLU A 283 -0.80 -5.61 18.44
N GLN A 284 0.27 -4.82 18.35
CA GLN A 284 1.37 -5.11 17.42
C GLN A 284 2.22 -6.29 17.93
N HIS A 285 2.41 -6.41 19.25
CA HIS A 285 3.09 -7.57 19.83
C HIS A 285 2.25 -8.84 19.70
N LEU A 286 0.93 -8.73 19.83
CA LEU A 286 -0.03 -9.81 19.58
C LEU A 286 0.00 -10.25 18.12
N TYR A 287 0.05 -9.30 17.17
CA TYR A 287 0.24 -9.59 15.74
C TYR A 287 1.53 -10.37 15.46
N ALA A 288 2.66 -9.92 16.01
CA ALA A 288 3.94 -10.64 15.89
C ALA A 288 3.88 -12.04 16.53
N SER A 289 3.14 -12.20 17.63
CA SER A 289 2.93 -13.49 18.29
C SER A 289 2.11 -14.45 17.42
N LYS A 290 1.04 -13.97 16.79
CA LYS A 290 0.23 -14.74 15.82
C LYS A 290 1.05 -15.19 14.61
N LEU A 291 1.86 -14.29 14.04
CA LEU A 291 2.81 -14.61 12.97
C LEU A 291 3.78 -15.71 13.40
N LEU A 292 4.42 -15.57 14.56
CA LEU A 292 5.39 -16.55 15.06
C LEU A 292 4.74 -17.92 15.27
N LEU A 293 3.57 -17.97 15.91
CA LEU A 293 2.85 -19.22 16.16
C LEU A 293 2.50 -19.97 14.86
N LEU A 294 1.95 -19.25 13.87
CA LEU A 294 1.58 -19.86 12.60
C LEU A 294 2.82 -20.21 11.76
N ALA A 295 3.87 -19.41 11.79
CA ALA A 295 5.12 -19.70 11.08
C ALA A 295 5.79 -20.96 11.65
N MET A 296 5.77 -21.14 12.97
CA MET A 296 6.24 -22.37 13.63
C MET A 296 5.38 -23.59 13.29
N ALA A 297 4.07 -23.41 13.08
CA ALA A 297 3.19 -24.48 12.61
C ALA A 297 3.55 -24.91 11.17
N TYR A 298 3.77 -23.95 10.26
CA TYR A 298 4.30 -24.24 8.92
C TYR A 298 5.66 -24.94 8.97
N GLN A 299 6.53 -24.54 9.89
CA GLN A 299 7.84 -25.17 10.04
C GLN A 299 7.74 -26.65 10.42
N ALA A 300 6.86 -27.00 11.37
CA ALA A 300 6.68 -28.39 11.78
C ALA A 300 6.32 -29.32 10.60
N GLU A 301 5.61 -28.78 9.62
CA GLU A 301 5.05 -29.50 8.48
C GLU A 301 6.01 -29.54 7.29
N ILE A 302 6.82 -28.48 7.13
CA ILE A 302 7.93 -28.48 6.17
C ILE A 302 9.03 -29.46 6.62
N GLY A 303 9.28 -29.54 7.92
CA GLY A 303 10.22 -30.49 8.52
C GLY A 303 10.79 -29.98 9.84
N LYS A 304 11.18 -30.90 10.74
CA LYS A 304 11.76 -30.54 12.03
C LYS A 304 13.03 -29.68 11.84
N PRO A 305 13.16 -28.54 12.56
CA PRO A 305 14.40 -27.77 12.56
C PRO A 305 15.59 -28.61 13.05
N SER A 306 16.81 -28.18 12.71
CA SER A 306 18.01 -28.84 13.22
C SER A 306 18.09 -28.75 14.75
N ALA A 307 18.78 -29.69 15.40
CA ALA A 307 18.96 -29.66 16.86
C ALA A 307 19.64 -28.36 17.34
N GLU A 308 20.50 -27.76 16.51
CA GLU A 308 21.13 -26.46 16.80
C GLU A 308 20.13 -25.32 16.74
N GLN A 309 19.29 -25.27 15.71
CA GLN A 309 18.21 -24.29 15.59
C GLN A 309 17.22 -24.41 16.76
N VAL A 310 16.82 -25.62 17.12
CA VAL A 310 15.93 -25.85 18.28
C VAL A 310 16.58 -25.33 19.57
N ARG A 311 17.88 -25.57 19.80
CA ARG A 311 18.59 -25.03 20.98
C ARG A 311 18.57 -23.50 20.99
N GLU A 312 18.85 -22.87 19.85
CA GLU A 312 18.84 -21.41 19.75
C GLU A 312 17.44 -20.83 19.95
N PHE A 313 16.41 -21.44 19.34
CA PHE A 313 15.02 -21.05 19.55
C PHE A 313 14.61 -21.17 21.02
N ARG A 314 14.98 -22.27 21.71
CA ARG A 314 14.75 -22.41 23.15
C ARG A 314 15.43 -21.29 23.94
N ARG A 315 16.69 -20.99 23.64
CA ARG A 315 17.44 -19.92 24.32
C ARG A 315 16.73 -18.56 24.19
N LEU A 316 16.28 -18.21 22.98
CA LEU A 316 15.54 -16.98 22.71
C LEU A 316 14.17 -16.97 23.38
N LEU A 317 13.40 -18.07 23.31
CA LEU A 317 12.08 -18.18 23.93
C LEU A 317 12.15 -18.04 25.45
N PHE A 318 13.09 -18.70 26.13
CA PHE A 318 13.23 -18.56 27.58
C PHE A 318 13.67 -17.15 27.99
N GLY A 319 14.58 -16.53 27.24
CA GLY A 319 14.97 -15.14 27.45
C GLY A 319 13.81 -14.17 27.29
N GLY A 320 13.02 -14.35 26.23
CA GLY A 320 11.81 -13.59 25.93
C GLY A 320 10.72 -13.78 26.97
N LEU A 321 10.42 -15.03 27.34
CA LEU A 321 9.44 -15.40 28.36
C LEU A 321 9.75 -14.72 29.70
N LYS A 322 11.02 -14.71 30.12
CA LYS A 322 11.44 -13.98 31.32
C LYS A 322 11.07 -12.49 31.23
N CYS A 323 11.40 -11.84 30.11
CA CYS A 323 11.08 -10.43 29.90
C CYS A 323 9.57 -10.17 29.85
N HIS A 324 8.80 -11.09 29.28
CA HIS A 324 7.34 -11.04 29.27
C HIS A 324 6.75 -11.11 30.67
N LEU A 325 7.21 -12.05 31.51
CA LEU A 325 6.73 -12.24 32.88
C LEU A 325 7.03 -11.04 33.78
N GLU A 326 8.12 -10.31 33.50
CA GLU A 326 8.48 -9.05 34.18
C GLU A 326 7.61 -7.86 33.72
N SER A 327 6.77 -8.00 32.69
CA SER A 327 5.93 -6.92 32.20
C SER A 327 4.83 -6.56 33.20
N PRO A 328 4.59 -5.26 33.48
CA PRO A 328 3.47 -4.83 34.32
C PRO A 328 2.12 -5.08 33.64
N VAL A 329 2.09 -5.23 32.31
CA VAL A 329 0.86 -5.44 31.54
C VAL A 329 0.44 -6.90 31.63
N LYS A 330 -0.71 -7.16 32.26
CA LYS A 330 -1.27 -8.52 32.46
C LYS A 330 -1.38 -9.31 31.15
N GLN A 331 -1.91 -8.69 30.09
CA GLN A 331 -2.07 -9.33 28.79
C GLN A 331 -0.72 -9.68 28.14
N MET A 332 0.30 -8.82 28.32
CA MET A 332 1.65 -9.09 27.79
C MET A 332 2.28 -10.31 28.47
N ARG A 333 2.07 -10.50 29.77
CA ARG A 333 2.48 -11.71 30.49
C ARG A 333 1.78 -12.95 29.93
N CYS A 334 0.46 -12.88 29.68
CA CYS A 334 -0.30 -13.98 29.08
C CYS A 334 0.22 -14.40 27.73
N VAL A 335 0.44 -13.44 26.83
CA VAL A 335 0.97 -13.69 25.48
C VAL A 335 2.33 -14.39 25.57
N GLY A 336 3.20 -13.92 26.47
CA GLY A 336 4.49 -14.57 26.78
C GLY A 336 4.34 -16.04 27.16
N MET A 337 3.47 -16.32 28.13
CA MET A 337 3.22 -17.67 28.65
C MET A 337 2.68 -18.60 27.56
N ILE A 338 1.60 -18.21 26.87
CA ILE A 338 0.93 -19.09 25.91
C ILE A 338 1.77 -19.34 24.65
N VAL A 339 2.47 -18.32 24.13
CA VAL A 339 3.31 -18.49 22.95
C VAL A 339 4.49 -19.42 23.26
N ALA A 340 5.16 -19.22 24.41
CA ALA A 340 6.26 -20.09 24.83
C ALA A 340 5.78 -21.52 25.08
N GLU A 341 4.66 -21.72 25.79
CA GLU A 341 4.04 -23.02 26.01
C GLU A 341 3.77 -23.76 24.71
N VAL A 342 3.15 -23.09 23.74
CA VAL A 342 2.73 -23.67 22.47
C VAL A 342 3.93 -24.03 21.57
N ILE A 343 4.98 -23.19 21.51
CA ILE A 343 6.16 -23.45 20.68
C ILE A 343 7.07 -24.50 21.32
N LEU A 344 7.34 -24.39 22.62
CA LEU A 344 8.17 -25.37 23.34
C LEU A 344 7.50 -26.74 23.37
N GLY A 345 6.17 -26.78 23.56
CA GLY A 345 5.39 -28.02 23.52
C GLY A 345 5.52 -28.77 22.19
N ARG A 346 5.71 -28.06 21.06
CA ARG A 346 6.01 -28.67 19.75
C ARG A 346 7.42 -29.24 19.67
N PHE A 347 8.41 -28.58 20.27
CA PHE A 347 9.78 -29.12 20.31
C PHE A 347 9.91 -30.33 21.23
N ASP A 348 9.06 -30.41 22.26
CA ASP A 348 9.02 -31.52 23.22
C ASP A 348 8.11 -32.67 22.74
N GLU A 349 7.43 -32.51 21.60
CA GLU A 349 6.48 -33.50 21.08
C GLU A 349 7.21 -34.78 20.60
N GLY A 350 6.90 -35.89 21.28
CA GLY A 350 7.51 -37.20 21.06
C GLY A 350 8.74 -37.48 21.93
N ASP A 351 9.41 -36.43 22.43
CA ASP A 351 10.65 -36.55 23.21
C ASP A 351 10.41 -36.43 24.73
N VAL A 352 9.38 -35.69 25.15
CA VAL A 352 9.05 -35.47 26.57
C VAL A 352 7.61 -35.91 26.86
N PRO A 353 7.37 -36.70 27.94
CA PRO A 353 6.03 -37.06 28.39
C PRO A 353 5.14 -35.84 28.62
N ALA A 354 3.85 -35.96 28.30
CA ALA A 354 2.92 -34.84 28.31
C ALA A 354 2.79 -34.13 29.68
N GLU A 355 2.97 -34.85 30.78
CA GLU A 355 2.99 -34.34 32.15
C GLU A 355 4.20 -33.49 32.50
N ASN A 356 5.31 -33.64 31.78
CA ASN A 356 6.58 -32.93 32.02
C ASN A 356 6.78 -31.75 31.06
N ARG A 357 5.83 -31.50 30.15
CA ARG A 357 5.87 -30.34 29.25
C ARG A 357 5.50 -29.08 30.01
N LEU A 358 6.08 -27.95 29.61
CA LEU A 358 5.71 -26.65 30.16
C LEU A 358 4.21 -26.42 29.98
N ARG A 359 3.51 -26.10 31.07
CA ARG A 359 2.10 -25.70 31.07
C ARG A 359 1.90 -24.60 32.11
N PHE A 360 1.23 -23.53 31.72
CA PHE A 360 0.83 -22.44 32.59
C PHE A 360 -0.65 -22.56 32.96
N GLU A 361 -0.97 -22.12 34.17
CA GLU A 361 -2.33 -21.95 34.63
C GLU A 361 -2.80 -20.53 34.34
N PHE A 362 -4.02 -20.42 33.81
CA PHE A 362 -4.65 -19.14 33.47
C PHE A 362 -5.89 -18.87 34.34
N GLU A 363 -5.98 -19.50 35.52
CA GLU A 363 -7.03 -19.22 36.48
C GLU A 363 -6.94 -17.77 36.98
N GLY A 364 -8.08 -17.10 37.15
CA GLY A 364 -8.15 -15.70 37.61
C GLY A 364 -7.91 -14.63 36.53
N PHE A 365 -7.80 -15.01 35.26
CA PHE A 365 -7.84 -14.06 34.14
C PHE A 365 -9.29 -13.74 33.75
N ASP A 366 -9.51 -12.53 33.22
CA ASP A 366 -10.84 -12.13 32.73
C ASP A 366 -11.21 -12.90 31.45
N GLY A 367 -12.51 -12.93 31.12
CA GLY A 367 -13.01 -13.68 29.98
C GLY A 367 -12.40 -13.27 28.63
N LYS A 368 -12.05 -11.99 28.45
CA LYS A 368 -11.40 -11.51 27.22
C LYS A 368 -10.00 -12.09 27.08
N THR A 369 -9.23 -12.09 28.17
CA THR A 369 -7.88 -12.63 28.19
C THR A 369 -7.88 -14.15 28.00
N LEU A 370 -8.84 -14.86 28.60
CA LEU A 370 -9.01 -16.31 28.40
C LEU A 370 -9.37 -16.65 26.95
N ALA A 371 -10.26 -15.88 26.32
CA ALA A 371 -10.59 -16.05 24.90
C ALA A 371 -9.36 -15.87 24.00
N MET A 372 -8.54 -14.85 24.27
CA MET A 372 -7.28 -14.63 23.56
C MET A 372 -6.28 -15.77 23.76
N VAL A 373 -6.16 -16.31 24.98
CA VAL A 373 -5.29 -17.46 25.25
C VAL A 373 -5.73 -18.67 24.45
N GLU A 374 -7.04 -18.96 24.41
CA GLU A 374 -7.59 -20.07 23.64
C GLU A 374 -7.42 -19.87 22.13
N GLU A 375 -7.57 -18.63 21.65
CA GLU A 375 -7.30 -18.27 20.26
C GLU A 375 -5.84 -18.55 19.90
N LEU A 376 -4.88 -18.06 20.70
CA LEU A 376 -3.44 -18.24 20.46
C LEU A 376 -3.03 -19.71 20.56
N ARG A 377 -3.61 -20.46 21.50
CA ARG A 377 -3.38 -21.90 21.68
C ARG A 377 -3.67 -22.68 20.39
N ASN A 378 -4.80 -22.35 19.76
CA ASN A 378 -5.27 -23.04 18.56
C ASN A 378 -4.85 -22.37 17.25
N PHE A 379 -4.15 -21.24 17.31
CA PHE A 379 -3.83 -20.42 16.13
C PHE A 379 -3.00 -21.18 15.08
N GLY A 380 -2.12 -22.08 15.52
CA GLY A 380 -1.36 -22.94 14.61
C GLY A 380 -2.23 -23.91 13.78
N GLY A 381 -3.46 -24.19 14.22
CA GLY A 381 -4.43 -25.01 13.47
C GLY A 381 -4.98 -24.32 12.21
N ARG A 382 -4.67 -23.04 12.00
CA ARG A 382 -5.04 -22.30 10.77
C ARG A 382 -4.06 -22.50 9.61
N CYS A 383 -3.09 -23.39 9.77
CA CYS A 383 -2.11 -23.73 8.76
C CYS A 383 -2.77 -24.45 7.57
N ARG A 384 -2.54 -23.97 6.35
CA ARG A 384 -3.11 -24.52 5.10
C ARG A 384 -2.05 -25.26 4.29
N PHE A 385 -2.35 -26.48 3.84
CA PHE A 385 -1.44 -27.32 3.04
C PHE A 385 -2.03 -27.69 1.68
N ALA A 386 -1.15 -28.04 0.74
CA ALA A 386 -1.52 -28.35 -0.65
C ALA A 386 -2.50 -29.53 -0.80
N GLY A 387 -2.55 -30.45 0.17
CA GLY A 387 -3.56 -31.52 0.20
C GLY A 387 -4.99 -30.99 0.40
N ASP A 388 -5.14 -29.76 0.89
CA ASP A 388 -6.41 -29.09 1.19
C ASP A 388 -6.82 -28.05 0.12
N GLU A 389 -5.97 -27.78 -0.87
CA GLU A 389 -6.20 -26.76 -1.91
C GLU A 389 -7.39 -27.13 -2.83
N LEU A 390 -7.66 -28.41 -3.02
CA LEU A 390 -8.83 -28.92 -3.76
C LEU A 390 -10.09 -29.07 -2.89
N SER A 391 -9.95 -29.27 -1.57
CA SER A 391 -11.07 -29.55 -0.66
C SER A 391 -11.66 -28.33 0.03
N GLN A 392 -10.94 -27.20 0.11
CA GLN A 392 -11.39 -26.08 0.95
C GLN A 392 -11.82 -24.80 0.22
N GLY A 393 -11.57 -24.63 -1.09
CA GLY A 393 -12.07 -23.43 -1.81
C GLY A 393 -11.70 -22.09 -1.15
N LEU A 394 -10.53 -22.02 -0.49
CA LEU A 394 -10.09 -20.92 0.38
C LEU A 394 -9.38 -19.77 -0.34
N ILE A 395 -9.12 -19.93 -1.64
CA ILE A 395 -9.08 -18.79 -2.57
C ILE A 395 -10.54 -18.66 -2.98
N GLU A 396 -11.17 -17.50 -2.80
CA GLU A 396 -12.58 -17.28 -3.14
C GLU A 396 -12.98 -18.11 -4.36
N GLY A 397 -13.78 -19.15 -4.10
CA GLY A 397 -14.03 -20.21 -5.04
C GLY A 397 -14.59 -19.67 -6.34
N GLY A 398 -14.06 -20.19 -7.45
CA GLY A 398 -14.82 -20.33 -8.68
C GLY A 398 -15.36 -19.05 -9.30
N GLU A 399 -14.76 -17.88 -9.05
CA GLU A 399 -15.11 -16.71 -9.84
C GLU A 399 -14.77 -16.98 -11.30
N VAL A 400 -15.80 -17.08 -12.13
CA VAL A 400 -15.63 -17.29 -13.56
C VAL A 400 -14.96 -16.04 -14.12
N LEU A 401 -13.87 -16.21 -14.87
CA LEU A 401 -13.13 -15.09 -15.46
C LEU A 401 -14.07 -14.11 -16.18
N ASP A 402 -15.08 -14.64 -16.87
CA ASP A 402 -16.09 -13.84 -17.57
C ASP A 402 -16.90 -12.95 -16.62
N GLU A 403 -17.31 -13.43 -15.44
CA GLU A 403 -18.03 -12.62 -14.44
C GLU A 403 -17.16 -11.49 -13.88
N LEU A 404 -15.87 -11.75 -13.67
CA LEU A 404 -14.91 -10.74 -13.20
C LEU A 404 -14.68 -9.66 -14.24
N VAL A 405 -14.54 -10.08 -15.50
CA VAL A 405 -14.44 -9.16 -16.64
C VAL A 405 -15.74 -8.36 -16.73
N GLU A 406 -16.91 -8.99 -16.78
CA GLU A 406 -18.20 -8.30 -16.82
C GLU A 406 -18.33 -7.29 -15.68
N LYS A 407 -18.02 -7.65 -14.43
CA LYS A 407 -18.03 -6.73 -13.28
C LYS A 407 -17.10 -5.53 -13.46
N LEU A 408 -15.89 -5.76 -13.98
CA LEU A 408 -14.92 -4.69 -14.20
C LEU A 408 -15.32 -3.80 -15.37
N PHE A 409 -16.09 -4.30 -16.35
CA PHE A 409 -16.48 -3.60 -17.57
C PHE A 409 -17.95 -3.15 -17.61
N ALA A 410 -18.78 -3.50 -16.63
CA ALA A 410 -20.22 -3.23 -16.59
C ALA A 410 -20.58 -1.74 -16.67
N SER A 411 -19.69 -0.88 -16.18
CA SER A 411 -19.87 0.58 -16.26
C SER A 411 -19.35 1.19 -17.56
N SER A 412 -18.75 0.41 -18.47
CA SER A 412 -18.32 0.86 -19.80
C SER A 412 -19.45 0.77 -20.85
N ILE A 413 -20.65 0.29 -20.46
CA ILE A 413 -21.76 -0.04 -21.37
C ILE A 413 -22.80 1.08 -21.50
N GLU A 414 -22.68 2.22 -20.81
CA GLU A 414 -23.36 3.45 -21.23
C GLU A 414 -22.63 4.10 -22.42
N ARG A 415 -22.44 3.33 -23.50
CA ARG A 415 -22.08 3.86 -24.82
C ARG A 415 -23.27 4.67 -25.34
N GLY A 416 -23.36 5.93 -24.92
CA GLY A 416 -24.30 6.87 -25.53
C GLY A 416 -24.96 7.88 -24.60
N GLU A 417 -24.76 7.83 -23.28
CA GLU A 417 -25.34 8.86 -22.42
C GLU A 417 -24.47 10.12 -22.37
N VAL A 418 -25.18 11.22 -22.59
CA VAL A 418 -24.71 12.60 -22.66
C VAL A 418 -23.83 12.90 -21.46
N VAL A 419 -22.73 13.65 -21.65
CA VAL A 419 -22.03 14.30 -20.54
C VAL A 419 -23.04 15.24 -19.87
N VAL A 420 -23.75 14.77 -18.84
CA VAL A 420 -24.73 15.59 -18.15
C VAL A 420 -23.97 16.54 -17.24
N PHE A 421 -23.74 17.76 -17.71
CA PHE A 421 -23.51 18.89 -16.81
C PHE A 421 -24.79 19.05 -15.99
N LYS A 422 -24.80 18.55 -14.75
CA LYS A 422 -25.87 18.89 -13.81
C LYS A 422 -25.54 20.26 -13.22
N PRO A 423 -26.29 21.33 -13.55
CA PRO A 423 -26.19 22.53 -12.75
C PRO A 423 -26.86 22.19 -11.41
N VAL A 424 -26.08 22.16 -10.34
CA VAL A 424 -26.66 22.13 -9.00
C VAL A 424 -27.29 23.50 -8.77
N GLU A 425 -28.62 23.52 -8.74
CA GLU A 425 -29.39 24.69 -8.32
C GLU A 425 -28.84 25.17 -6.97
N THR A 426 -28.55 26.47 -6.90
CA THR A 426 -28.04 27.11 -5.70
C THR A 426 -29.10 27.00 -4.62
N SER A 427 -28.92 26.07 -3.67
CA SER A 427 -29.57 26.18 -2.39
C SER A 427 -29.03 27.45 -1.73
N VAL A 428 -29.92 28.41 -1.53
CA VAL A 428 -29.69 29.62 -0.75
C VAL A 428 -29.22 29.16 0.63
N ILE A 429 -27.91 29.23 0.88
CA ILE A 429 -27.35 29.02 2.21
C ILE A 429 -27.69 30.29 2.99
N ALA A 430 -28.56 30.12 3.98
CA ALA A 430 -28.84 31.12 5.00
C ALA A 430 -27.52 31.60 5.63
N GLU A 431 -27.44 32.91 5.85
CA GLU A 431 -26.35 33.62 6.50
C GLU A 431 -25.83 32.85 7.73
N VAL A 432 -24.55 32.49 7.70
CA VAL A 432 -23.81 32.09 8.90
C VAL A 432 -22.96 33.29 9.28
N GLU A 433 -23.21 33.82 10.48
CA GLU A 433 -22.46 34.90 11.09
C GLU A 433 -20.95 34.59 11.13
N VAL A 434 -20.18 35.55 10.62
CA VAL A 434 -18.71 35.52 10.64
C VAL A 434 -18.25 35.87 12.05
N VAL A 435 -17.66 34.90 12.77
CA VAL A 435 -16.98 35.18 14.03
C VAL A 435 -15.60 35.78 13.73
N ASP A 436 -15.46 37.05 14.07
CA ASP A 436 -14.32 37.92 13.82
C ASP A 436 -13.17 37.60 14.81
N MET A 437 -12.07 37.02 14.34
CA MET A 437 -10.87 36.75 15.14
C MET A 437 -9.85 37.87 14.92
N LYS A 438 -9.80 38.85 15.84
CA LYS A 438 -8.84 39.96 15.85
C LYS A 438 -7.41 39.47 16.13
N LEU A 439 -6.47 39.79 15.24
CA LEU A 439 -5.03 39.79 15.54
C LEU A 439 -4.60 41.12 16.20
N PRO A 440 -3.67 41.11 17.18
CA PRO A 440 -3.09 42.34 17.72
C PRO A 440 -1.93 42.89 16.89
N ASP A 441 -1.83 44.21 16.99
CA ASP A 441 -1.20 45.21 16.15
C ASP A 441 0.35 45.23 16.27
N SER A 442 1.06 45.22 15.14
CA SER A 442 2.53 45.41 15.07
C SER A 442 2.84 46.85 14.66
N LYS A 443 3.10 47.72 15.64
CA LYS A 443 3.53 49.10 15.36
C LYS A 443 5.05 49.22 15.33
N LYS A 444 5.52 49.55 14.12
CA LYS A 444 6.87 50.02 13.75
C LYS A 444 7.39 51.10 14.69
N VAL A 445 8.64 50.96 15.14
CA VAL A 445 9.42 52.05 15.74
C VAL A 445 10.63 52.35 14.87
N THR A 446 10.76 53.63 14.55
CA THR A 446 11.65 54.28 13.59
C THR A 446 13.06 54.46 14.17
N ARG A 447 14.07 54.22 13.34
CA ARG A 447 15.50 54.42 13.62
C ARG A 447 15.89 55.89 13.43
N LYS A 448 16.54 56.51 14.41
CA LYS A 448 17.42 57.68 14.22
C LYS A 448 18.61 57.61 15.19
N GLU A 449 19.78 57.85 14.62
CA GLU A 449 21.11 57.86 15.23
C GLU A 449 21.32 59.11 16.09
N GLN A 450 22.13 59.01 17.15
CA GLN A 450 23.30 59.89 17.40
C GLN A 450 24.01 59.62 18.75
N ARG A 451 25.33 59.37 18.61
CA ARG A 451 26.50 59.89 19.35
C ARG A 451 26.86 59.41 20.76
N ASP A 452 28.13 59.01 20.81
CA ASP A 452 29.01 58.80 21.96
C ASP A 452 29.32 60.09 22.77
N SER A 453 29.87 59.81 23.96
CA SER A 453 30.84 60.53 24.79
C SER A 453 30.37 61.50 25.90
N ASP A 454 30.96 61.24 27.07
CA ASP A 454 31.28 62.07 28.24
C ASP A 454 30.45 61.96 29.54
N ASP A 455 31.19 61.49 30.56
CA ASP A 455 31.29 61.92 31.95
C ASP A 455 30.03 62.05 32.83
N SER A 456 29.91 61.12 33.79
CA SER A 456 29.73 61.49 35.20
C SER A 456 30.11 60.35 36.13
N GLU A 457 31.05 60.64 37.01
CA GLU A 457 31.45 59.87 38.17
C GLU A 457 30.37 59.86 39.28
N LEU A 458 30.26 58.72 39.97
CA LEU A 458 29.98 58.53 41.40
C LEU A 458 28.52 58.59 41.96
N ASP A 459 28.19 57.44 42.58
CA ASP A 459 27.58 57.26 43.92
C ASP A 459 26.07 57.44 44.10
N SER A 460 25.34 56.33 44.32
CA SER A 460 24.60 56.08 45.57
C SER A 460 23.55 54.97 45.44
N ASP A 461 23.64 54.04 46.41
CA ASP A 461 22.61 53.21 47.06
C ASP A 461 21.56 52.41 46.26
N ASP A 462 21.61 51.11 46.56
CA ASP A 462 20.56 50.11 46.51
C ASP A 462 19.17 50.66 46.88
N ASP A 463 18.25 50.58 45.93
CA ASP A 463 16.83 50.28 46.17
C ASP A 463 16.32 49.46 44.97
N LEU A 464 16.80 48.22 44.86
CA LEU A 464 16.23 47.26 43.90
C LEU A 464 14.82 46.87 44.36
N GLU A 465 13.81 47.23 43.57
CA GLU A 465 12.47 46.69 43.72
C GLU A 465 12.53 45.14 43.66
N PRO A 466 11.82 44.41 44.54
CA PRO A 466 11.79 42.95 44.48
C PRO A 466 11.29 42.49 43.11
N TYR A 467 12.04 41.58 42.48
CA TYR A 467 11.67 41.00 41.19
C TYR A 467 10.29 40.33 41.28
N ASP A 468 9.36 40.71 40.40
CA ASP A 468 8.01 40.16 40.36
C ASP A 468 8.02 38.71 39.84
N LEU A 469 7.87 37.77 40.77
CA LEU A 469 7.83 36.33 40.51
C LEU A 469 6.42 35.82 40.14
N SER A 470 5.45 36.70 39.88
CA SER A 470 4.07 36.28 39.55
C SER A 470 3.96 35.46 38.26
N ASN A 471 4.99 35.48 37.41
CA ASN A 471 5.06 34.69 36.18
C ASN A 471 5.95 33.43 36.30
N ASP A 472 6.57 33.18 37.47
CA ASP A 472 7.38 31.98 37.72
C ASP A 472 6.49 30.82 38.18
N THR A 473 5.66 30.33 37.26
CA THR A 473 5.00 29.04 37.44
C THR A 473 5.97 27.92 37.10
N LYS A 474 6.13 26.94 37.98
CA LYS A 474 6.84 25.69 37.68
C LYS A 474 6.22 25.07 36.44
N ILE A 475 6.98 25.07 35.34
CA ILE A 475 6.53 24.53 34.06
C ILE A 475 6.45 23.01 34.19
N ASP A 476 5.29 22.50 34.62
CA ASP A 476 4.95 21.07 34.51
C ASP A 476 4.79 20.64 33.03
N GLN A 477 4.90 21.57 32.06
CA GLN A 477 4.82 21.29 30.63
C GLN A 477 6.01 20.47 30.10
N ASP A 478 7.13 20.40 30.83
CA ASP A 478 8.27 19.56 30.45
C ASP A 478 7.98 18.05 30.58
N ARG A 479 6.92 17.67 31.31
CA ARG A 479 6.43 16.28 31.35
C ARG A 479 5.53 15.92 30.16
N LEU A 480 4.95 16.91 29.49
CA LEU A 480 4.02 16.72 28.38
C LEU A 480 4.65 16.95 27.01
N ARG A 481 5.94 17.31 26.96
CA ARG A 481 6.63 17.51 25.68
C ARG A 481 7.17 16.17 25.15
N PRO A 482 6.62 15.64 24.05
CA PRO A 482 7.08 14.37 23.49
C PRO A 482 8.55 14.48 23.09
N ARG A 483 9.38 13.58 23.60
CA ARG A 483 10.84 13.56 23.36
C ARG A 483 11.18 12.71 22.15
N TYR A 484 10.30 11.78 21.79
CA TYR A 484 10.43 10.91 20.63
C TYR A 484 9.19 11.00 19.74
N LEU A 485 9.37 10.71 18.45
CA LEU A 485 8.27 10.65 17.48
C LEU A 485 7.17 9.63 17.86
N LEU A 486 7.50 8.65 18.71
CA LEU A 486 6.55 7.65 19.22
C LEU A 486 5.62 8.22 20.29
N ASP A 487 6.07 9.19 21.09
CA ASP A 487 5.25 9.82 22.13
C ASP A 487 4.11 10.66 21.51
N LEU A 488 4.30 11.11 20.27
CA LEU A 488 3.28 11.78 19.47
C LEU A 488 2.20 10.82 18.94
N ARG A 489 2.48 9.52 18.88
CA ARG A 489 1.53 8.53 18.34
C ARG A 489 0.31 8.36 19.24
N GLU A 490 0.50 8.28 20.55
CA GLU A 490 -0.61 8.10 21.49
C GLU A 490 -1.52 9.34 21.49
N VAL A 491 -0.93 10.54 21.47
CA VAL A 491 -1.67 11.82 21.36
C VAL A 491 -2.49 11.92 20.06
N LEU A 492 -2.03 11.30 18.97
CA LEU A 492 -2.72 11.31 17.68
C LEU A 492 -3.84 10.25 17.58
N LEU A 493 -3.86 9.24 18.45
CA LEU A 493 -4.87 8.18 18.46
C LEU A 493 -6.05 8.47 19.41
N ASP A 494 -5.90 9.45 20.31
CA ASP A 494 -6.92 9.86 21.29
C ASP A 494 -7.86 10.99 20.81
N ASN A 495 -7.84 11.35 19.51
CA ASN A 495 -8.79 12.30 18.91
C ASN A 495 -9.79 11.64 17.96
#